data_AF-A0A8C4EN31-F1
#
_entry.id   AF-A0A8C4EN31-F1
#
_cell.length_a   1.000
_cell.length_b   1.000
_cell.length_c   1.000
_cell.angle_alpha   90.00
_cell.angle_beta   90.00
_cell.angle_gamma   90.00
#
_symmetry.space_group_name_H-M   'P 1'
#
loop_
_entity.id
_entity.type
_entity.pdbx_description
1 polymer ?
#
loop_
_entity_poly.entity_id
_entity_poly.type
_entity_poly.pdbx_seq_one_letter_code
_entity_poly.pdbx_strand_id
1 'polypeptide(L)'
;MVCGGFVCTKNALSALNILYVLVSLLLIGVAAWGKWFGLVSSIRVVAGVIGVGTFLLVVAFVGLCGALKHHQVLLFFYMMILFLVFVMQFSVSCACLALNKDQQNHLLEVGWNKSEETQKDVEKTLDCCGFHYVNYNGSCTASCFHNTPSPSCNTCSDIIQQYAGEVLQFVGGIGLFFSFTEVSEMSRQQMCFRNVEFVVNRC
;
A
#
# COMPACT_ATOMS: atom_id res chain seq x y z
N MET A 1 4.66 -34.70 -23.48
CA MET A 1 5.80 -33.94 -22.94
C MET A 1 5.27 -32.65 -22.29
N VAL A 2 4.48 -32.78 -21.22
CA VAL A 2 3.87 -31.67 -20.45
C VAL A 2 3.85 -32.09 -18.98
N CYS A 3 5.03 -32.22 -18.38
CA CYS A 3 5.19 -32.44 -16.94
C CYS A 3 6.13 -31.42 -16.27
N GLY A 4 6.83 -30.58 -17.06
CA GLY A 4 7.71 -29.53 -16.53
C GLY A 4 6.97 -28.26 -16.05
N GLY A 5 5.76 -27.99 -16.54
CA GLY A 5 5.02 -26.77 -16.21
C GLY A 5 4.48 -26.73 -14.77
N PHE A 6 4.06 -27.88 -14.23
CA PHE A 6 3.47 -27.94 -12.88
C PHE A 6 4.52 -27.78 -11.78
N VAL A 7 5.71 -28.37 -11.97
CA VAL A 7 6.82 -28.27 -11.01
C VAL A 7 7.40 -26.85 -11.00
N CYS A 8 7.54 -26.23 -12.18
CA CYS A 8 8.05 -24.86 -12.29
C CYS A 8 7.09 -23.85 -11.61
N THR A 9 5.78 -24.01 -11.81
CA THR A 9 4.75 -23.15 -11.19
C THR A 9 4.70 -23.33 -9.67
N LYS A 10 4.80 -24.57 -9.16
CA LYS A 10 4.82 -24.85 -7.72
C LYS A 10 6.04 -24.23 -7.03
N ASN A 11 7.22 -24.36 -7.64
CA ASN A 11 8.46 -23.83 -7.07
C ASN A 11 8.49 -22.30 -7.13
N ALA A 12 7.97 -21.71 -8.21
CA ALA A 12 7.82 -20.25 -8.33
C ALA A 12 6.81 -19.69 -7.30
N LEU A 13 5.67 -20.35 -7.10
CA LEU A 13 4.67 -19.95 -6.10
C LEU A 13 5.24 -20.03 -4.68
N SER A 14 6.02 -21.09 -4.38
CA SER A 14 6.70 -21.22 -3.09
C SER A 14 7.74 -20.12 -2.89
N ALA A 15 8.54 -19.81 -3.91
CA ALA A 15 9.55 -18.74 -3.86
C ALA A 15 8.91 -17.36 -3.66
N LEU A 16 7.82 -17.06 -4.37
CA LEU A 16 7.06 -15.81 -4.22
C LEU A 16 6.48 -15.64 -2.80
N ASN A 17 5.90 -16.70 -2.22
CA ASN A 17 5.39 -16.63 -0.85
C ASN A 17 6.52 -16.45 0.19
N ILE A 18 7.68 -17.09 -0.01
CA ILE A 18 8.85 -16.87 0.85
C ILE A 18 9.32 -15.41 0.76
N LEU A 19 9.37 -14.85 -0.46
CA LEU A 19 9.69 -13.44 -0.66
C LEU A 19 8.69 -12.53 0.07
N TYR A 20 7.40 -12.81 0.01
CA TYR A 20 6.38 -12.04 0.74
C TYR A 20 6.53 -12.13 2.26
N VAL A 21 6.92 -13.28 2.81
CA VAL A 21 7.27 -13.39 4.25
C VAL A 21 8.41 -12.45 4.59
N LEU A 22 9.49 -12.44 3.79
CA LEU A 22 10.65 -11.55 4.03
C LEU A 22 10.25 -10.08 3.98
N VAL A 23 9.51 -9.66 2.95
CA VAL A 23 9.01 -8.28 2.82
C VAL A 23 8.14 -7.90 4.01
N SER A 24 7.26 -8.79 4.46
CA SER A 24 6.37 -8.55 5.60
C SER A 24 7.15 -8.34 6.90
N LEU A 25 8.15 -9.18 7.17
CA LEU A 25 9.01 -9.05 8.36
C LEU A 25 9.83 -7.76 8.31
N LEU A 26 10.32 -7.37 7.13
CA LEU A 26 11.01 -6.09 6.94
C LEU A 26 10.10 -4.90 7.20
N LEU A 27 8.86 -4.90 6.68
CA LEU A 27 7.89 -3.82 6.91
C LEU A 27 7.56 -3.66 8.40
N ILE A 28 7.27 -4.77 9.09
CA ILE A 28 6.99 -4.75 10.53
C ILE A 28 8.23 -4.30 11.31
N GLY A 29 9.41 -4.82 10.98
CA GLY A 29 10.67 -4.50 11.64
C GLY A 29 11.06 -3.03 11.50
N VAL A 30 11.02 -2.48 10.28
CA VAL A 30 11.34 -1.06 10.01
C VAL A 30 10.32 -0.14 10.68
N ALA A 31 9.03 -0.48 10.64
CA ALA A 31 7.99 0.33 11.28
C ALA A 31 8.12 0.35 12.82
N ALA A 32 8.39 -0.81 13.43
CA ALA A 32 8.63 -0.92 14.86
C ALA A 32 9.92 -0.18 15.29
N TRP A 33 11.00 -0.34 14.51
CA TRP A 33 12.26 0.37 14.73
C TRP A 33 12.09 1.89 14.63
N GLY A 34 11.44 2.38 13.57
CA GLY A 34 11.19 3.82 13.36
C GLY A 34 10.36 4.45 14.49
N LYS A 35 9.39 3.71 15.05
CA LYS A 35 8.63 4.14 16.23
C LYS A 35 9.52 4.26 17.48
N TRP A 36 10.42 3.29 17.69
CA TRP A 36 11.30 3.25 18.86
C TRP A 36 12.26 4.44 18.93
N PHE A 37 12.82 4.85 17.77
CA PHE A 37 13.74 6.00 17.69
C PHE A 37 13.04 7.36 17.64
N GLY A 38 11.70 7.41 17.67
CA GLY A 38 10.95 8.66 17.54
C GLY A 38 11.12 9.34 16.18
N LEU A 39 11.63 8.62 15.16
CA LEU A 39 11.85 9.16 13.81
C LEU A 39 10.55 9.33 13.02
N VAL A 40 9.51 8.56 13.37
CA VAL A 40 8.20 8.64 12.74
C VAL A 40 7.19 9.26 13.69
N SER A 41 6.79 10.49 13.38
CA SER A 41 5.91 11.35 14.18
C SER A 41 4.46 10.82 14.25
N SER A 42 3.95 10.20 13.18
CA SER A 42 2.53 9.78 13.12
C SER A 42 2.30 8.31 13.46
N ILE A 43 1.71 8.05 14.63
CA ILE A 43 1.30 6.71 15.10
C ILE A 43 0.37 6.02 14.08
N ARG A 44 -0.48 6.79 13.38
CA ARG A 44 -1.46 6.26 12.41
C ARG A 44 -0.77 5.67 11.17
N VAL A 45 0.23 6.36 10.64
CA VAL A 45 0.98 5.88 9.46
C VAL A 45 1.75 4.60 9.82
N VAL A 46 2.41 4.60 10.98
CA VAL A 46 3.11 3.40 11.49
C VAL A 46 2.15 2.23 11.68
N ALA A 47 0.99 2.46 12.30
CA ALA A 47 -0.02 1.42 12.49
C ALA A 47 -0.53 0.86 11.15
N GLY A 48 -0.69 1.71 10.13
CA GLY A 48 -1.03 1.29 8.78
C GLY A 48 0.02 0.36 8.18
N VAL A 49 1.31 0.73 8.23
CA VAL A 49 2.41 -0.09 7.71
C VAL A 49 2.50 -1.44 8.42
N ILE A 50 2.38 -1.45 9.75
CA ILE A 50 2.37 -2.69 10.55
C ILE A 50 1.16 -3.57 10.19
N GLY A 51 -0.02 -2.96 10.01
CA GLY A 51 -1.23 -3.66 9.60
C GLY A 51 -1.08 -4.35 8.24
N VAL A 52 -0.57 -3.62 7.24
CA VAL A 52 -0.27 -4.18 5.91
C VAL A 52 0.76 -5.30 6.00
N GLY A 53 1.86 -5.11 6.74
CA GLY A 53 2.88 -6.14 6.94
C GLY A 53 2.33 -7.40 7.60
N THR A 54 1.47 -7.26 8.61
CA THR A 54 0.83 -8.40 9.28
C THR A 54 -0.12 -9.15 8.36
N PHE A 55 -0.93 -8.42 7.59
CA PHE A 55 -1.83 -9.01 6.59
C PHE A 55 -1.05 -9.81 5.54
N LEU A 56 0.01 -9.22 4.97
CA LEU A 56 0.88 -9.90 3.99
C LEU A 56 1.53 -11.15 4.58
N LEU A 57 1.94 -11.13 5.84
CA LEU A 57 2.51 -12.29 6.52
C LEU A 57 1.52 -13.45 6.62
N VAL A 58 0.26 -13.16 6.97
CA VAL A 58 -0.81 -14.17 7.05
C VAL A 58 -1.09 -14.78 5.67
N VAL A 59 -1.23 -13.94 4.64
CA VAL A 59 -1.45 -14.39 3.26
C VAL A 59 -0.30 -15.29 2.80
N ALA A 60 0.94 -14.86 3.02
CA ALA A 60 2.13 -15.61 2.64
C ALA A 60 2.26 -16.94 3.38
N PHE A 61 1.91 -16.98 4.67
CA PHE A 61 1.90 -18.22 5.45
C PHE A 61 0.85 -19.22 4.95
N VAL A 62 -0.37 -18.74 4.66
CA VAL A 62 -1.45 -19.57 4.08
C VAL A 62 -1.05 -20.07 2.68
N GLY A 63 -0.46 -19.21 1.85
CA GLY A 63 0.02 -19.58 0.51
C GLY A 63 1.16 -20.61 0.54
N LEU A 64 2.14 -20.44 1.45
CA LEU A 64 3.23 -21.39 1.63
C LEU A 64 2.74 -22.75 2.15
N CYS A 65 1.85 -22.74 3.15
CA CYS A 65 1.24 -23.97 3.65
C CYS A 65 0.40 -24.67 2.56
N GLY A 66 -0.31 -23.90 1.73
CA GLY A 66 -1.08 -24.40 0.58
C GLY A 66 -0.20 -25.08 -0.46
N ALA A 67 0.97 -24.50 -0.75
CA ALA A 67 1.94 -25.06 -1.69
C ALA A 67 2.60 -26.35 -1.16
N LEU A 68 2.83 -26.46 0.16
CA LEU A 68 3.54 -27.59 0.77
C LEU A 68 2.63 -28.77 1.11
N LYS A 69 1.43 -28.53 1.65
CA LYS A 69 0.59 -29.59 2.27
C LYS A 69 -0.44 -30.23 1.34
N HIS A 70 -0.54 -29.83 0.07
CA HIS A 70 -1.54 -30.36 -0.89
C HIS A 70 -2.99 -30.39 -0.34
N HIS A 71 -3.29 -29.53 0.63
CA HIS A 71 -4.59 -29.52 1.29
C HIS A 71 -5.56 -28.65 0.49
N GLN A 72 -6.49 -29.28 -0.24
CA GLN A 72 -7.42 -28.60 -1.15
C GLN A 72 -8.20 -27.47 -0.46
N VAL A 73 -8.60 -27.66 0.81
CA VAL A 73 -9.33 -26.63 1.59
C VAL A 73 -8.49 -25.39 1.87
N LEU A 74 -7.17 -25.53 2.05
CA LEU A 74 -6.30 -24.38 2.34
C LEU A 74 -6.11 -23.50 1.10
N LEU A 75 -6.08 -24.12 -0.09
CA LEU A 75 -6.06 -23.38 -1.35
C LEU A 75 -7.38 -22.64 -1.59
N PHE A 76 -8.51 -23.20 -1.16
CA PHE A 76 -9.80 -22.50 -1.22
C PHE A 76 -9.80 -21.22 -0.37
N PHE A 77 -9.27 -21.27 0.85
CA PHE A 77 -9.10 -20.06 1.67
C PHE A 77 -8.17 -19.04 1.02
N TYR A 78 -7.09 -19.49 0.38
CA TYR A 78 -6.18 -18.61 -0.35
C TYR A 78 -6.89 -17.87 -1.50
N MET A 79 -7.70 -18.57 -2.31
CA MET A 79 -8.49 -17.95 -3.38
C MET A 79 -9.54 -16.97 -2.85
N MET A 80 -10.19 -17.30 -1.74
CA MET A 80 -11.15 -16.40 -1.10
C MET A 80 -10.47 -15.10 -0.63
N ILE A 81 -9.28 -15.20 -0.05
CA ILE A 81 -8.53 -14.01 0.39
C ILE A 81 -8.07 -13.16 -0.80
N LEU A 82 -7.55 -13.78 -1.87
CA LEU A 82 -7.19 -13.05 -3.09
C LEU A 82 -8.39 -12.33 -3.69
N PHE A 83 -9.57 -12.97 -3.73
CA PHE A 83 -10.78 -12.30 -4.20
C PHE A 83 -11.15 -11.06 -3.35
N LEU A 84 -11.02 -11.14 -2.03
CA LEU A 84 -11.24 -9.98 -1.15
C LEU A 84 -10.21 -8.87 -1.40
N VAL A 85 -8.95 -9.24 -1.61
CA VAL A 85 -7.87 -8.29 -1.97
C VAL A 85 -8.19 -7.60 -3.29
N PHE A 86 -8.61 -8.35 -4.31
CA PHE A 86 -9.06 -7.82 -5.59
C PHE A 86 -10.17 -6.78 -5.42
N VAL A 87 -11.24 -7.09 -4.65
CA VAL A 87 -12.35 -6.15 -4.42
C VAL A 87 -11.85 -4.86 -3.74
N MET A 88 -10.98 -4.98 -2.75
CA MET A 88 -10.41 -3.82 -2.04
C MET A 88 -9.49 -3.00 -2.95
N GLN A 89 -8.61 -3.65 -3.71
CA GLN A 89 -7.68 -2.98 -4.63
C GLN A 89 -8.44 -2.27 -5.75
N PHE A 90 -9.41 -2.93 -6.36
CA PHE A 90 -10.23 -2.33 -7.39
C PHE A 90 -11.01 -1.12 -6.85
N SER A 91 -11.63 -1.26 -5.67
CA SER A 91 -12.35 -0.16 -5.02
C SER A 91 -11.45 1.04 -4.71
N VAL A 92 -10.30 0.81 -4.05
CA VAL A 92 -9.35 1.88 -3.71
C VAL A 92 -8.78 2.52 -4.98
N SER A 93 -8.46 1.73 -6.00
CA SER A 93 -7.91 2.24 -7.26
C SER A 93 -8.91 3.13 -7.99
N CYS A 94 -10.17 2.71 -8.09
CA CYS A 94 -11.24 3.55 -8.62
C CYS A 94 -11.44 4.81 -7.78
N ALA A 95 -11.40 4.71 -6.45
CA ALA A 95 -11.54 5.86 -5.56
C ALA A 95 -10.40 6.88 -5.76
N CYS A 96 -9.15 6.43 -5.88
CA CYS A 96 -7.98 7.28 -6.12
C CYS A 96 -8.04 7.98 -7.50
N LEU A 97 -8.58 7.32 -8.52
CA LEU A 97 -8.73 7.89 -9.87
C LEU A 97 -9.94 8.83 -10.00
N ALA A 98 -11.01 8.58 -9.26
CA ALA A 98 -12.24 9.39 -9.29
C ALA A 98 -12.19 10.61 -8.35
N LEU A 99 -11.13 10.74 -7.55
CA LEU A 99 -11.03 11.77 -6.51
C LEU A 99 -10.85 13.16 -7.13
N ASN A 100 -11.80 14.06 -6.85
CA ASN A 100 -11.74 15.44 -7.33
C ASN A 100 -10.89 16.34 -6.42
N LYS A 101 -10.43 17.47 -6.95
CA LYS A 101 -9.60 18.46 -6.24
C LYS A 101 -10.21 18.91 -4.91
N ASP A 102 -11.51 19.17 -4.86
CA ASP A 102 -12.18 19.64 -3.64
C ASP A 102 -12.23 18.55 -2.57
N GLN A 103 -12.52 17.30 -2.96
CA GLN A 103 -12.51 16.16 -2.03
C GLN A 103 -11.11 15.89 -1.50
N GLN A 104 -10.09 16.03 -2.35
CA GLN A 104 -8.70 15.92 -1.97
C GLN A 104 -8.31 16.99 -0.95
N ASN A 105 -8.67 18.25 -1.21
CA ASN A 105 -8.40 19.35 -0.29
C ASN A 105 -9.04 19.14 1.07
N HIS A 106 -10.29 18.67 1.10
CA HIS A 106 -10.95 18.36 2.36
C HIS A 106 -10.25 17.24 3.14
N LEU A 107 -9.84 16.16 2.47
CA LEU A 107 -9.09 15.06 3.09
C LEU A 107 -7.73 15.53 3.63
N LEU A 108 -7.02 16.37 2.88
CA LEU A 108 -5.75 16.95 3.27
C LEU A 108 -5.90 17.91 4.46
N GLU A 109 -6.96 18.72 4.50
CA GLU A 109 -7.25 19.64 5.61
C GLU A 109 -7.54 18.88 6.91
N VAL A 110 -8.35 17.82 6.81
CA VAL A 110 -8.61 16.92 7.94
C VAL A 110 -7.30 16.25 8.39
N GLY A 111 -6.44 15.83 7.46
CA GLY A 111 -5.14 15.27 7.76
C GLY A 111 -4.18 16.26 8.41
N TRP A 112 -4.17 17.51 7.93
CA TRP A 112 -3.36 18.60 8.45
C TRP A 112 -3.69 18.87 9.91
N ASN A 113 -4.98 19.03 10.24
CA ASN A 113 -5.45 19.35 11.60
C ASN A 113 -5.31 18.21 12.62
N LYS A 114 -4.76 17.06 12.23
CA LYS A 114 -4.68 15.87 13.08
C LYS A 114 -3.39 15.70 13.87
N SER A 115 -2.31 16.41 13.52
CA SER A 115 -1.01 16.29 14.22
C SER A 115 -0.09 17.48 13.93
N GLU A 116 0.17 18.33 14.93
CA GLU A 116 1.08 19.48 14.80
C GLU A 116 2.51 19.06 14.44
N GLU A 117 2.99 17.95 15.00
CA GLU A 117 4.33 17.44 14.68
C GLU A 117 4.45 17.02 13.21
N THR A 118 3.38 16.48 12.62
CA THR A 118 3.36 16.15 11.19
C THR A 118 3.29 17.42 10.33
N GLN A 119 2.64 18.48 10.81
CA GLN A 119 2.67 19.78 10.12
C GLN A 119 4.10 20.32 10.05
N LYS A 120 4.82 20.36 11.17
CA LYS A 120 6.23 20.83 11.22
C LYS A 120 7.15 20.02 10.31
N ASP A 121 7.01 18.70 10.28
CA ASP A 121 7.77 17.82 9.39
C ASP A 121 7.50 18.14 7.92
N VAL A 122 6.24 18.39 7.57
CA VAL A 122 5.83 18.73 6.20
C VAL A 122 6.32 20.12 5.81
N GLU A 123 6.14 21.13 6.67
CA GLU A 123 6.62 22.50 6.46
C GLU A 123 8.13 22.53 6.22
N LYS A 124 8.88 21.76 7.02
CA LYS A 124 10.34 21.62 6.87
C LYS A 124 10.75 20.89 5.60
N THR A 125 10.02 19.85 5.21
CA THR A 125 10.37 18.97 4.07
C THR A 125 10.00 19.59 2.72
N LEU A 126 8.87 20.29 2.66
CA LEU A 126 8.34 20.92 1.44
C LEU A 126 8.66 22.42 1.34
N ASP A 127 9.33 22.98 2.34
CA ASP A 127 9.68 24.41 2.44
C ASP A 127 8.48 25.34 2.19
N CYS A 128 7.37 25.03 2.87
CA CYS A 128 6.09 25.73 2.78
C CYS A 128 5.58 26.07 4.18
N CYS A 129 4.61 26.97 4.30
CA CYS A 129 4.11 27.39 5.61
C CYS A 129 2.58 27.50 5.65
N GLY A 130 1.96 26.91 6.67
CA GLY A 130 0.52 26.94 6.85
C GLY A 130 -0.25 26.20 5.74
N PHE A 131 -1.51 25.82 6.02
CA PHE A 131 -2.32 25.09 5.06
C PHE A 131 -2.88 26.02 3.96
N HIS A 132 -3.87 26.86 4.31
CA HIS A 132 -4.51 27.80 3.37
C HIS A 132 -3.94 29.22 3.37
N TYR A 133 -3.29 29.64 4.45
CA TYR A 133 -2.69 30.97 4.57
C TYR A 133 -1.43 30.91 5.42
N VAL A 134 -0.47 31.79 5.11
CA VAL A 134 0.78 31.94 5.86
C VAL A 134 0.57 32.97 6.97
N ASN A 135 0.81 32.58 8.22
CA ASN A 135 0.82 33.52 9.33
C ASN A 135 2.25 34.02 9.60
N TYR A 136 2.60 35.19 9.05
CA TYR A 136 3.91 35.82 9.24
C TYR A 136 4.19 36.29 10.68
N ASN A 137 3.16 36.41 11.52
CA ASN A 137 3.33 36.69 12.95
C ASN A 137 3.50 35.41 13.79
N GLY A 138 3.35 34.24 13.17
CA GLY A 138 3.55 32.94 13.80
C GLY A 138 4.99 32.44 13.73
N SER A 139 5.19 31.18 14.09
CA SER A 139 6.45 30.45 13.91
C SER A 139 6.25 29.33 12.89
N CYS A 140 7.22 29.15 12.00
CA CYS A 140 7.21 28.11 10.97
C CYS A 140 8.58 27.43 10.92
N THR A 141 8.62 26.12 10.68
CA THR A 141 9.89 25.37 10.66
C THR A 141 10.57 25.41 9.28
N ALA A 142 9.89 25.94 8.25
CA ALA A 142 10.40 26.05 6.90
C ALA A 142 11.57 27.05 6.79
N SER A 143 12.50 26.78 5.87
CA SER A 143 13.65 27.65 5.61
C SER A 143 13.20 28.96 4.94
N CYS A 144 12.17 28.91 4.08
CA CYS A 144 11.57 30.08 3.44
C CYS A 144 11.08 31.13 4.45
N PHE A 145 10.70 30.72 5.66
CA PHE A 145 10.15 31.60 6.69
C PHE A 145 11.24 32.38 7.43
N HIS A 146 12.45 31.83 7.48
CA HIS A 146 13.62 32.45 8.09
C HIS A 146 14.47 33.27 7.10
N ASN A 147 14.10 33.30 5.81
CA ASN A 147 14.76 34.11 4.81
C ASN A 147 14.40 35.61 4.97
N THR A 148 15.21 36.32 5.75
CA THR A 148 15.17 37.79 5.88
C THR A 148 15.89 38.46 4.71
N PRO A 149 15.40 39.60 4.16
CA PRO A 149 14.53 40.59 4.81
C PRO A 149 13.03 40.52 4.45
N SER A 150 12.60 39.63 3.56
CA SER A 150 11.19 39.46 3.18
C SER A 150 10.85 37.97 3.09
N PRO A 151 10.28 37.36 4.15
CA PRO A 151 9.89 35.95 4.09
C PRO A 151 8.82 35.77 3.01
N SER A 152 9.13 34.98 1.99
CA SER A 152 8.19 34.61 0.92
C SER A 152 8.02 33.10 0.94
N CYS A 153 7.05 32.63 1.73
CA CYS A 153 6.66 31.22 1.74
C CYS A 153 5.36 31.05 0.96
N ASN A 154 5.25 29.92 0.25
CA ASN A 154 4.00 29.49 -0.32
C ASN A 154 3.20 28.68 0.71
N THR A 155 1.89 28.61 0.48
CA THR A 155 0.95 27.74 1.20
C THR A 155 1.24 26.27 0.93
N CYS A 156 1.16 25.44 1.96
CA CYS A 156 1.38 24.01 1.81
C CYS A 156 0.23 23.31 1.06
N SER A 157 -1.00 23.87 1.08
CA SER A 157 -2.15 23.23 0.44
C SER A 157 -1.92 22.96 -1.04
N ASP A 158 -1.43 23.94 -1.80
CA ASP A 158 -1.30 23.82 -3.26
C ASP A 158 -0.22 22.81 -3.65
N ILE A 159 0.89 22.83 -2.92
CA ILE A 159 2.02 21.93 -3.12
C ILE A 159 1.59 20.49 -2.80
N ILE A 160 1.00 20.27 -1.62
CA ILE A 160 0.55 18.93 -1.20
C ILE A 160 -0.55 18.42 -2.13
N GLN A 161 -1.49 19.28 -2.54
CA GLN A 161 -2.57 18.91 -3.44
C GLN A 161 -2.04 18.44 -4.79
N GLN A 162 -1.09 19.16 -5.38
CA GLN A 162 -0.48 18.77 -6.65
C GLN A 162 0.21 17.40 -6.55
N TYR A 163 1.09 17.24 -5.56
CA TYR A 163 1.80 15.96 -5.35
C TYR A 163 0.84 14.81 -5.04
N ALA A 164 -0.13 15.03 -4.16
CA ALA A 164 -1.12 14.00 -3.82
C ALA A 164 -1.95 13.61 -5.04
N GLY A 165 -2.32 14.57 -5.90
CA GLY A 165 -3.09 14.29 -7.12
C GLY A 165 -2.34 13.38 -8.08
N GLU A 166 -1.09 13.73 -8.40
CA GLU A 166 -0.24 12.95 -9.29
C GLU A 166 0.01 11.54 -8.73
N VAL A 167 0.32 11.43 -7.45
CA VAL A 167 0.59 10.15 -6.79
C VAL A 167 -0.68 9.29 -6.72
N LEU A 168 -1.85 9.86 -6.37
CA LEU A 168 -3.10 9.09 -6.30
C LEU A 168 -3.51 8.57 -7.68
N GLN A 169 -3.36 9.36 -8.74
CA GLN A 169 -3.66 8.91 -10.10
C GLN A 169 -2.70 7.81 -10.55
N PHE A 170 -1.40 7.97 -10.28
CA PHE A 170 -0.39 6.98 -10.62
C PHE A 170 -0.61 5.66 -9.87
N VAL A 171 -0.78 5.72 -8.54
CA VAL A 171 -1.02 4.54 -7.69
C VAL A 171 -2.36 3.90 -8.01
N GLY A 172 -3.41 4.68 -8.28
CA GLY A 172 -4.70 4.18 -8.73
C GLY A 172 -4.62 3.45 -10.08
N GLY A 173 -3.85 3.99 -11.04
CA GLY A 173 -3.59 3.32 -12.31
C GLY A 173 -2.85 2.00 -12.15
N ILE A 174 -1.80 1.98 -11.32
CA ILE A 174 -1.05 0.76 -10.99
C ILE A 174 -1.95 -0.28 -10.30
N GLY A 175 -2.77 0.15 -9.34
CA GLY A 175 -3.68 -0.74 -8.63
C GLY A 175 -4.75 -1.36 -9.54
N LEU A 176 -5.29 -0.58 -10.50
CA LEU A 176 -6.18 -1.13 -11.53
C LEU A 176 -5.47 -2.15 -12.42
N PHE A 177 -4.24 -1.86 -12.86
CA PHE A 177 -3.46 -2.80 -13.66
C PHE A 177 -3.24 -4.12 -12.90
N PHE A 178 -2.83 -4.05 -11.63
CA PHE A 178 -2.66 -5.24 -10.81
C PHE A 178 -3.98 -6.01 -10.61
N SER A 179 -5.08 -5.30 -10.38
CA SER A 179 -6.42 -5.92 -10.25
C SER A 179 -6.79 -6.73 -11.50
N PHE A 180 -6.48 -6.23 -12.70
CA PHE A 180 -6.70 -6.97 -13.96
C PHE A 180 -5.80 -8.20 -14.10
N THR A 181 -4.53 -8.10 -13.66
CA THR A 181 -3.63 -9.26 -13.64
C THR A 181 -4.11 -10.33 -12.66
N GLU A 182 -4.62 -9.94 -11.49
CA GLU A 182 -5.14 -10.86 -10.48
C GLU A 182 -6.40 -11.62 -10.98
N VAL A 183 -7.30 -10.95 -11.71
CA VAL A 183 -8.45 -11.60 -12.36
C VAL A 183 -7.99 -12.66 -13.38
N SER A 184 -6.95 -12.36 -14.14
CA SER A 184 -6.36 -13.29 -15.10
C SER A 184 -5.71 -14.49 -14.41
N GLU A 185 -5.06 -14.26 -13.27
CA GLU A 185 -4.47 -15.31 -12.43
C GLU A 185 -5.53 -16.20 -11.78
N MET A 186 -6.59 -15.64 -11.21
CA MET A 186 -7.72 -16.41 -10.66
C MET A 186 -8.33 -17.32 -11.74
N SER A 187 -8.53 -16.79 -12.95
CA SER A 187 -9.06 -17.55 -14.08
C SER A 187 -8.15 -18.73 -14.47
N ARG A 188 -6.83 -18.49 -14.48
CA ARG A 188 -5.82 -19.52 -14.78
C ARG A 188 -5.70 -20.56 -13.66
N GLN A 189 -5.79 -20.15 -12.39
CA GLN A 189 -5.75 -21.04 -11.24
C GLN A 189 -7.02 -21.91 -11.14
N GLN A 190 -8.20 -21.38 -11.46
CA GLN A 190 -9.44 -22.18 -11.54
C GLN A 190 -9.35 -23.26 -12.62
N MET A 191 -8.74 -22.94 -13.77
CA MET A 191 -8.51 -23.90 -14.85
C MET A 191 -7.48 -24.97 -14.46
N CYS A 192 -6.43 -24.56 -13.73
CA CYS A 192 -5.46 -25.48 -13.13
C CYS A 192 -6.10 -26.38 -12.06
N PHE A 193 -6.98 -25.83 -11.23
CA PHE A 193 -7.72 -26.56 -10.18
C PHE A 193 -8.69 -27.57 -10.79
N ARG A 194 -9.44 -27.20 -11.84
CA ARG A 194 -10.27 -28.14 -12.62
C ARG A 194 -9.44 -29.26 -13.25
N ASN A 195 -8.24 -28.97 -13.75
CA ASN A 195 -7.34 -30.00 -14.28
C ASN A 195 -6.78 -30.92 -13.18
N VAL A 196 -6.50 -30.39 -11.97
CA VAL A 196 -6.09 -31.20 -10.82
C VAL A 196 -7.24 -32.10 -10.34
N GLU A 197 -8.48 -31.59 -10.24
CA GLU A 197 -9.66 -32.44 -9.99
C GLU A 197 -9.82 -33.52 -11.05
N PHE A 198 -9.59 -33.20 -12.33
CA PHE A 198 -9.70 -34.16 -13.43
C PHE A 198 -8.62 -35.25 -13.40
N VAL A 199 -7.43 -34.93 -12.88
CA VAL A 199 -6.33 -35.88 -12.70
C VAL A 199 -6.49 -36.71 -11.43
N VAL A 200 -6.98 -36.13 -10.33
CA VAL A 200 -7.24 -36.84 -9.07
C VAL A 200 -8.46 -37.77 -9.16
N ASN A 201 -9.52 -37.38 -9.88
CA ASN A 201 -10.67 -38.26 -10.14
C ASN A 201 -10.40 -39.34 -11.23
N ARG A 202 -9.18 -39.37 -11.78
CA ARG A 202 -8.73 -40.40 -12.75
C ARG A 202 -7.60 -41.29 -12.22
N CYS A 203 -7.20 -41.14 -10.96
CA CYS A 203 -6.28 -42.06 -10.28
C CYS A 203 -7.03 -42.93 -9.28
#